data_AF-R5IWX7-F1
#
_entry.id   AF-R5IWX7-F1
#
_cell.length_a   1.000
_cell.length_b   1.000
_cell.length_c   1.000
_cell.angle_alpha   90.00
_cell.angle_beta   90.00
_cell.angle_gamma   90.00
#
_symmetry.space_group_name_H-M   'P 1'
#
loop_
_entity.id
_entity.type
_entity.pdbx_description
1 polymer ?
#
loop_
_entity_poly.entity_id
_entity_poly.type
_entity_poly.pdbx_seq_one_letter_code
_entity_poly.pdbx_strand_id
1 'polypeptide(L)'
;MYIADGIAYPDAEYGKRVQDYLSRGFDRKTAEYFASGRKRITSVTANDDFSLRLCFDNGEVRLLDCEPLLEVGTVFAPFRELSNFKRVYLDEFNCVSWDIDPNVDSNEVWSNKVDLCPDSCYIQSVPIEEI
;
A
#
# COMPACT_ATOMS: atom_id res chain seq x y z
N MET A 1 -0.17 12.24 -26.46
CA MET A 1 -1.12 13.12 -25.76
C MET A 1 -2.55 12.74 -26.11
N TYR A 2 -3.39 12.49 -25.10
CA TYR A 2 -4.81 12.16 -25.24
C TYR A 2 -5.60 13.01 -24.25
N ILE A 3 -6.76 13.51 -24.64
CA ILE A 3 -7.58 14.39 -23.79
C ILE A 3 -8.92 13.71 -23.56
N ALA A 4 -9.28 13.55 -22.28
CA ALA A 4 -10.60 13.08 -21.87
C ALA A 4 -10.99 13.77 -20.56
N ASP A 5 -12.28 14.15 -20.44
CA ASP A 5 -12.82 14.89 -19.30
C ASP A 5 -12.04 16.15 -18.91
N GLY A 6 -11.42 16.82 -19.89
CA GLY A 6 -10.59 18.01 -19.65
C GLY A 6 -9.19 17.71 -19.08
N ILE A 7 -8.81 16.44 -18.93
CA ILE A 7 -7.47 16.02 -18.49
C ILE A 7 -6.63 15.59 -19.69
N ALA A 8 -5.41 16.11 -19.77
CA ALA A 8 -4.42 15.70 -20.76
C ALA A 8 -3.53 14.58 -20.21
N TYR A 9 -3.56 13.44 -20.89
CA TYR A 9 -2.72 12.28 -20.62
C TYR A 9 -1.47 12.31 -21.49
N PRO A 10 -0.29 11.92 -20.95
CA PRO A 10 0.97 11.94 -21.70
C PRO A 10 0.93 10.98 -22.89
N ASP A 11 0.34 9.81 -22.69
CA ASP A 11 0.22 8.74 -23.66
C ASP A 11 -1.25 8.39 -23.93
N ALA A 12 -1.56 8.05 -25.19
CA ALA A 12 -2.94 7.78 -25.60
C ALA A 12 -3.46 6.40 -25.17
N GLU A 13 -2.58 5.41 -25.07
CA GLU A 13 -2.94 4.08 -24.58
C GLU A 13 -3.20 4.13 -23.08
N TYR A 14 -2.32 4.79 -22.32
CA TYR A 14 -2.50 5.07 -20.90
C TYR A 14 -3.81 5.82 -20.65
N GLY A 15 -4.08 6.90 -21.37
CA GLY A 15 -5.32 7.66 -21.22
C GLY A 15 -6.58 6.82 -21.47
N LYS A 16 -6.56 5.93 -22.47
CA LYS A 16 -7.67 4.99 -22.71
C LYS A 16 -7.83 3.97 -21.58
N ARG A 17 -6.73 3.43 -21.04
CA ARG A 17 -6.78 2.50 -19.88
C ARG A 17 -7.34 3.18 -18.63
N VAL A 18 -6.95 4.43 -18.37
CA VAL A 18 -7.51 5.21 -17.25
C VAL A 18 -9.03 5.36 -17.42
N GLN A 19 -9.48 5.73 -18.63
CA GLN A 19 -10.90 5.89 -18.93
C GLN A 19 -11.70 4.58 -18.83
N ASP A 20 -11.11 3.44 -19.19
CA ASP A 20 -11.71 2.12 -18.96
C ASP A 20 -11.98 1.87 -17.47
N TYR A 21 -10.99 2.05 -16.60
CA TYR A 21 -11.18 1.88 -15.15
C TYR A 21 -12.20 2.86 -14.57
N LEU A 22 -12.20 4.12 -14.99
CA LEU A 22 -13.18 5.11 -14.55
C LEU A 22 -14.61 4.70 -14.94
N SER A 23 -14.79 4.17 -16.16
CA SER A 23 -16.10 3.68 -16.62
C SER A 23 -16.63 2.51 -15.79
N ARG A 24 -15.74 1.79 -15.10
CA ARG A 24 -16.04 0.68 -14.20
C ARG A 24 -16.31 1.13 -12.75
N GLY A 25 -16.27 2.43 -12.48
CA GLY A 25 -16.61 3.02 -11.17
C GLY A 25 -15.42 3.21 -10.23
N PHE A 26 -14.19 3.05 -10.70
CA PHE A 26 -13.01 3.38 -9.90
C PHE A 26 -12.86 4.88 -9.72
N ASP A 27 -12.36 5.32 -8.57
CA ASP A 27 -11.91 6.70 -8.41
C ASP A 27 -10.66 6.96 -9.30
N ARG A 28 -10.34 8.23 -9.52
CA ARG A 28 -9.25 8.64 -10.42
C ARG A 28 -7.89 8.08 -9.99
N LYS A 29 -7.57 8.12 -8.69
CA LYS A 29 -6.28 7.69 -8.15
C LYS A 29 -6.09 6.20 -8.38
N THR A 30 -7.13 5.42 -8.11
CA THR A 30 -7.13 3.97 -8.33
C THR A 30 -7.10 3.62 -9.82
N ALA A 31 -7.83 4.36 -10.67
CA ALA A 31 -7.82 4.17 -12.12
C ALA A 31 -6.44 4.43 -12.73
N GLU A 32 -5.77 5.51 -12.33
CA GLU A 32 -4.41 5.84 -12.76
C GLU A 32 -3.40 4.80 -12.31
N TYR A 33 -3.51 4.32 -11.06
CA TYR A 33 -2.67 3.23 -10.54
C TYR A 33 -2.74 1.99 -11.44
N PHE A 34 -3.94 1.43 -11.65
CA PHE A 34 -4.08 0.21 -12.43
C PHE A 34 -3.77 0.41 -13.91
N ALA A 35 -4.05 1.59 -14.48
CA ALA A 35 -3.68 1.92 -15.86
C ALA A 35 -2.16 2.02 -16.07
N SER A 36 -1.40 2.32 -15.02
CA SER A 36 0.07 2.34 -15.01
C SER A 36 0.71 0.99 -14.67
N GLY A 37 -0.11 -0.02 -14.35
CA GLY A 37 0.30 -1.36 -13.93
C GLY A 37 0.62 -1.45 -12.43
N ARG A 38 0.33 -2.61 -11.83
CA ARG A 38 0.57 -2.87 -10.40
C ARG A 38 2.05 -2.75 -10.06
N LYS A 39 2.33 -2.34 -8.82
CA LYS A 39 3.69 -2.16 -8.29
C LYS A 39 3.91 -3.13 -7.14
N ARG A 40 5.04 -3.84 -7.16
CA ARG A 40 5.40 -4.78 -6.11
C ARG A 40 6.23 -4.08 -5.06
N ILE A 41 5.90 -4.27 -3.78
CA ILE A 41 6.71 -3.78 -2.67
C ILE A 41 7.95 -4.66 -2.55
N THR A 42 9.12 -4.02 -2.54
CA THR A 42 10.43 -4.69 -2.45
C THR A 42 11.04 -4.59 -1.06
N SER A 43 10.68 -3.57 -0.28
CA SER A 43 11.03 -3.48 1.13
C SER A 43 10.03 -2.63 1.91
N VAL A 44 9.96 -2.87 3.22
CA VAL A 44 9.19 -2.10 4.19
C VAL A 44 10.07 -1.80 5.41
N THR A 45 10.02 -0.56 5.89
CA THR A 45 10.67 -0.13 7.12
C THR A 45 9.67 0.69 7.94
N ALA A 46 9.47 0.32 9.21
CA ALA A 46 8.67 1.08 10.15
C ALA A 46 9.45 2.26 10.74
N ASN A 47 8.79 3.41 10.81
CA ASN A 47 9.29 4.61 11.49
C ASN A 47 8.68 4.74 12.90
N ASP A 48 9.22 5.66 13.70
CA ASP A 48 8.80 5.89 15.09
C ASP A 48 7.45 6.63 15.20
N ASP A 49 6.98 7.23 14.10
CA ASP A 49 5.73 7.97 13.99
C ASP A 49 4.58 7.12 13.41
N PHE A 50 4.70 5.79 13.46
CA PHE A 50 3.75 4.85 12.87
C PHE A 50 3.54 4.99 11.36
N SER A 51 4.48 5.62 10.65
CA SER A 51 4.54 5.54 9.19
C SER A 51 5.39 4.36 8.72
N LEU A 52 5.13 3.89 7.50
CA LEU A 52 5.95 2.91 6.79
C LEU A 52 6.64 3.55 5.60
N ARG A 53 7.96 3.38 5.50
CA ARG A 53 8.72 3.60 4.27
C ARG A 53 8.62 2.34 3.41
N LEU A 54 8.08 2.48 2.21
CA LEU A 54 7.87 1.40 1.25
C LEU A 54 8.73 1.65 0.00
N CYS A 55 9.53 0.67 -0.40
CA CYS A 55 10.18 0.67 -1.70
C CYS A 55 9.40 -0.18 -2.69
N PHE A 56 9.33 0.26 -3.94
CA PHE A 56 8.65 -0.45 -5.02
C PHE A 56 9.62 -0.90 -6.12
N ASP A 57 9.20 -1.89 -6.90
CA ASP A 57 9.97 -2.48 -8.00
C ASP A 57 10.23 -1.54 -9.18
N ASN A 58 9.50 -0.42 -9.26
CA ASN A 58 9.75 0.66 -10.20
C ASN A 58 10.74 1.73 -9.68
N GLY A 59 11.34 1.50 -8.51
CA GLY A 59 12.28 2.43 -7.88
C GLY A 59 11.64 3.54 -7.06
N GLU A 60 10.30 3.61 -6.99
CA GLU A 60 9.65 4.58 -6.11
C GLU A 60 9.85 4.23 -4.64
N VAL A 61 10.03 5.28 -3.85
CA VAL A 61 9.96 5.23 -2.39
C VAL A 61 8.74 6.03 -1.96
N ARG A 62 7.91 5.43 -1.10
CA ARG A 62 6.67 6.05 -0.64
C ARG A 62 6.52 5.91 0.86
N LEU A 63 5.84 6.88 1.45
CA LEU A 63 5.52 6.92 2.88
C LEU A 63 4.03 6.64 3.07
N LEU A 64 3.70 5.60 3.84
CA LEU A 64 2.33 5.27 4.23
C LEU A 64 2.12 5.65 5.70
N ASP A 65 1.22 6.59 5.96
CA ASP A 65 0.74 6.86 7.31
C ASP A 65 -0.22 5.75 7.75
N CYS A 66 0.16 5.01 8.80
CA CYS A 66 -0.66 3.91 9.32
C CYS A 66 -1.46 4.32 10.58
N GLU A 67 -1.25 5.51 11.16
CA GLU A 67 -1.90 5.91 12.41
C GLU A 67 -3.44 5.73 12.37
N PRO A 68 -4.15 6.10 11.28
CA PRO A 68 -5.60 5.88 11.18
C PRO A 68 -6.02 4.40 11.21
N LEU A 69 -5.14 3.48 10.82
CA LEU A 69 -5.42 2.05 10.80
C LEU A 69 -5.37 1.46 12.21
N LEU A 70 -4.54 2.03 13.09
CA LEU A 70 -4.25 1.47 14.41
C LEU A 70 -5.37 1.73 15.42
N GLU A 71 -6.53 2.25 15.01
CA GLU A 71 -7.60 2.64 15.91
C GLU A 71 -8.15 1.48 16.78
N VAL A 72 -8.76 1.80 17.93
CA VAL A 72 -9.27 0.78 18.87
C VAL A 72 -10.51 0.18 18.21
N GLY A 73 -10.56 -1.16 18.17
CA GLY A 73 -11.62 -1.89 17.48
C GLY A 73 -11.30 -2.24 16.02
N THR A 74 -10.15 -1.82 15.49
CA THR A 74 -9.64 -2.36 14.23
C THR A 74 -8.82 -3.62 14.48
N VAL A 75 -8.59 -4.40 13.42
CA VAL A 75 -7.68 -5.56 13.46
C VAL A 75 -6.21 -5.15 13.69
N PHE A 76 -5.87 -3.88 13.48
CA PHE A 76 -4.51 -3.35 13.67
C PHE A 76 -4.28 -2.72 15.05
N ALA A 77 -5.30 -2.69 15.93
CA ALA A 77 -5.19 -2.13 17.27
C ALA A 77 -3.97 -2.63 18.10
N PRO A 78 -3.53 -3.91 18.01
CA PRO A 78 -2.34 -4.39 18.72
C PRO A 78 -1.04 -3.65 18.34
N PHE A 79 -0.98 -3.07 17.15
CA PHE A 79 0.19 -2.37 16.63
C PHE A 79 0.22 -0.88 17.01
N ARG A 80 -0.69 -0.39 17.88
CA ARG A 80 -0.49 0.90 18.57
C ARG A 80 0.73 0.88 19.49
N GLU A 81 1.15 -0.30 19.95
CA GLU A 81 2.42 -0.45 20.65
C GLU A 81 3.56 -0.44 19.62
N LEU A 82 4.47 0.53 19.72
CA LEU A 82 5.53 0.73 18.73
C LEU A 82 6.44 -0.51 18.56
N SER A 83 6.67 -1.26 19.64
CA SER A 83 7.41 -2.53 19.62
C SER A 83 6.75 -3.56 18.69
N ASN A 84 5.41 -3.64 18.68
CA ASN A 84 4.64 -4.52 17.81
C ASN A 84 4.62 -3.98 16.38
N PHE A 85 4.42 -2.67 16.20
CA PHE A 85 4.43 -2.05 14.87
C PHE A 85 5.75 -2.26 14.12
N LYS A 86 6.87 -2.17 14.83
CA LYS A 86 8.21 -2.38 14.25
C LYS A 86 8.51 -3.81 13.81
N ARG A 87 7.66 -4.79 14.16
CA ARG A 87 7.77 -6.18 13.66
C ARG A 87 7.20 -6.37 12.25
N VAL A 88 6.86 -5.29 11.54
CA VAL A 88 6.38 -5.34 10.16
C VAL A 88 7.33 -6.13 9.26
N TYR A 89 6.77 -6.94 8.36
CA TYR A 89 7.52 -7.67 7.36
C TYR A 89 6.77 -7.74 6.02
N LEU A 90 7.45 -8.15 4.96
CA LEU A 90 6.80 -8.57 3.72
C LEU A 90 6.65 -10.09 3.74
N ASP A 91 5.44 -10.57 3.48
CA ASP A 91 5.20 -12.00 3.36
C ASP A 91 5.58 -12.54 1.97
N GLU A 92 5.30 -13.82 1.73
CA GLU A 92 5.59 -14.50 0.46
C GLU A 92 4.84 -13.92 -0.76
N PHE A 93 3.81 -13.11 -0.53
CA PHE A 93 3.04 -12.40 -1.56
C PHE A 93 3.38 -10.91 -1.64
N ASN A 94 4.43 -10.46 -0.93
CA ASN A 94 4.83 -9.06 -0.79
C ASN A 94 3.76 -8.16 -0.13
N CYS A 95 2.83 -8.73 0.64
CA CYS A 95 1.92 -7.97 1.48
C CYS A 95 2.65 -7.45 2.72
N VAL A 96 2.37 -6.21 3.10
CA VAL A 96 2.87 -5.64 4.36
C VAL A 96 2.11 -6.31 5.50
N SER A 97 2.81 -7.07 6.32
CA SER A 97 2.22 -8.00 7.28
C SER A 97 2.76 -7.81 8.69
N TRP A 98 1.95 -8.21 9.66
CA TRP A 98 2.33 -8.36 11.05
C TRP A 98 1.70 -9.62 11.64
N ASP A 99 2.40 -10.20 12.61
CA ASP A 99 1.84 -11.19 13.51
C ASP A 99 1.41 -10.50 14.82
N ILE A 100 0.18 -10.71 15.26
CA ILE A 100 -0.37 -10.14 16.49
C ILE A 100 0.47 -10.63 17.68
N ASP A 101 0.56 -11.95 17.88
CA ASP A 101 1.47 -12.59 18.82
C ASP A 101 2.67 -13.20 18.06
N PRO A 102 3.91 -12.73 18.29
CA PRO A 102 5.09 -13.28 17.63
C PRO A 102 5.43 -14.72 18.03
N ASN A 103 4.79 -15.26 19.07
CA ASN A 103 5.01 -16.63 19.54
C ASN A 103 4.00 -17.63 18.96
N VAL A 104 3.06 -17.17 18.13
CA VAL A 104 2.04 -17.99 17.48
C VAL A 104 2.39 -18.13 15.99
N ASP A 105 2.41 -19.36 15.48
CA ASP A 105 2.63 -19.60 14.05
C ASP A 105 1.38 -19.21 13.25
N SER A 106 1.50 -18.13 12.48
CA SER A 106 0.44 -17.60 11.62
C SER A 106 0.05 -18.54 10.46
N ASN A 107 0.85 -19.55 10.14
CA ASN A 107 0.46 -20.60 9.18
C ASN A 107 -0.51 -21.61 9.78
N GLU A 108 -0.50 -21.77 11.11
CA GLU A 108 -1.45 -22.63 11.83
C GLU A 108 -2.66 -21.83 12.32
N VAL A 109 -2.44 -20.60 12.78
CA VAL A 109 -3.47 -19.71 13.32
C VAL A 109 -3.66 -18.50 12.40
N TRP A 110 -4.53 -18.65 11.40
CA TRP A 110 -4.78 -17.61 10.39
C TRP A 110 -5.13 -16.23 11.00
N SER A 111 -5.91 -16.20 12.08
CA SER A 111 -6.31 -14.96 12.74
C SER A 111 -5.17 -14.22 13.46
N ASN A 112 -3.99 -14.82 13.57
CA ASN A 112 -2.82 -14.17 14.16
C ASN A 112 -2.15 -13.19 13.20
N LYS A 113 -2.33 -13.35 11.88
CA LYS A 113 -1.72 -12.47 10.89
C LYS A 113 -2.71 -11.42 10.42
N VAL A 114 -2.24 -10.19 10.31
CA VAL A 114 -2.93 -9.12 9.60
C VAL A 114 -2.02 -8.56 8.52
N ASP A 115 -2.60 -8.17 7.40
CA ASP A 115 -1.86 -7.65 6.27
C ASP A 115 -2.56 -6.45 5.61
N LEU A 116 -1.78 -5.67 4.88
CA LEU A 116 -2.24 -4.63 3.99
C LEU A 116 -1.95 -5.03 2.55
N CYS A 117 -2.99 -4.90 1.72
CA CYS A 117 -2.90 -5.16 0.29
C CYS A 117 -1.85 -4.23 -0.37
N PRO A 118 -0.89 -4.75 -1.16
CA PRO A 118 0.15 -3.95 -1.79
C PRO A 118 -0.38 -2.83 -2.69
N ASP A 119 -1.50 -3.07 -3.37
CA ASP A 119 -2.15 -2.06 -4.21
C ASP A 119 -2.66 -0.90 -3.34
N SER A 120 -3.26 -1.20 -2.18
CA SER A 120 -3.73 -0.18 -1.24
C SER A 120 -2.56 0.59 -0.62
N CYS A 121 -1.47 -0.08 -0.27
CA CYS A 121 -0.25 0.57 0.21
C CYS A 121 0.28 1.60 -0.80
N TYR A 122 0.33 1.27 -2.09
CA TYR A 122 0.75 2.22 -3.11
C TYR A 122 -0.26 3.38 -3.27
N ILE A 123 -1.54 3.04 -3.40
CA ILE A 123 -2.61 4.02 -3.62
C ILE A 123 -2.72 4.97 -2.43
N GLN A 124 -2.53 4.53 -1.19
CA GLN A 124 -2.71 5.39 -0.01
C GLN A 124 -1.44 6.15 0.41
N SER A 125 -0.26 5.62 0.09
CA SER A 125 1.02 6.30 0.38
C SER A 125 1.26 7.53 -0.50
N VAL A 126 2.22 8.35 -0.09
CA VAL A 126 2.72 9.51 -0.84
C VAL A 126 4.18 9.28 -1.26
N PRO A 127 4.60 9.70 -2.46
CA PRO A 127 6.00 9.58 -2.88
C PRO A 127 6.89 10.46 -1.99
N ILE A 128 8.10 9.99 -1.69
CA ILE A 128 9.12 10.75 -0.99
C ILE A 128 10.42 10.74 -1.79
N GLU A 129 11.16 11.83 -1.77
CA GLU A 129 12.50 11.91 -2.36
C GLU A 129 13.50 11.24 -1.39
N GLU A 130 14.46 10.49 -1.95
CA GLU A 130 15.63 10.07 -1.17
C GLU A 130 16.51 11.31 -0.92
N ILE A 131 16.82 11.58 0.35
CA ILE A 131 17.77 12.63 0.76
C ILE A 131 19.20 12.17 0.46
#